data_AF-A0A154PC59-F1
#
_entry.id   AF-A0A154PC59-F1
#
_cell.length_a   1.000
_cell.length_b   1.000
_cell.length_c   1.000
_cell.angle_alpha   90.00
_cell.angle_beta   90.00
_cell.angle_gamma   90.00
#
_symmetry.space_group_name_H-M   'P 1'
#
loop_
_entity.id
_entity.type
_entity.pdbx_description
1 polymer ?
#
loop_
_entity_poly.entity_id
_entity_poly.type
_entity_poly.pdbx_seq_one_letter_code
_entity_poly.pdbx_strand_id
1 'polypeptide(L)'
;MLPHLSPEDIKLKIFEYSKMAKSLYENELLNKWSSCGLYKLGDSILPEVLLFIHLFEDHPPPYEADGHDFRAIYEFLYRSCFEQTSYFDLPKKDMNLLCSTLIKIENKVWPYCQKDIWEYLGKVYKRRNIKKVYPGKNTQSL
;
A
#
# COMPACT_ATOMS: atom_id res chain seq x y z
N MET A 1 -28.33 1.60 17.36
CA MET A 1 -28.31 3.07 17.19
C MET A 1 -27.16 3.62 18.01
N LEU A 2 -26.34 4.51 17.45
CA LEU A 2 -25.19 5.09 18.18
C LEU A 2 -25.74 6.02 19.28
N PRO A 3 -25.38 5.82 20.55
CA PRO A 3 -26.18 6.32 21.68
C PRO A 3 -26.18 7.84 21.91
N HIS A 4 -25.54 8.65 21.07
CA HIS A 4 -25.35 10.10 21.32
C HIS A 4 -25.49 11.01 20.10
N LEU A 5 -26.09 10.54 18.99
CA LEU A 5 -26.23 11.34 17.77
C LEU A 5 -27.69 11.39 17.33
N SER A 6 -28.17 12.58 16.96
CA SER A 6 -29.53 12.73 16.43
C SER A 6 -29.67 11.99 15.08
N PRO A 7 -30.89 11.58 14.68
CA PRO A 7 -31.12 10.92 13.39
C PRO A 7 -30.61 11.75 12.19
N GLU A 8 -30.71 13.08 12.29
CA GLU A 8 -30.21 14.05 11.32
C GLU A 8 -28.68 14.05 11.28
N ASP A 9 -28.00 14.00 12.43
CA ASP A 9 -26.53 13.91 12.50
C ASP A 9 -26.02 12.58 11.95
N ILE A 10 -26.77 11.49 12.16
CA ILE A 10 -26.45 10.18 11.59
C ILE A 10 -26.58 10.23 10.06
N LYS A 11 -27.62 10.86 9.51
CA LYS A 11 -27.78 11.04 8.06
C LYS A 11 -26.67 11.91 7.47
N LEU A 12 -26.32 13.01 8.13
CA LEU A 12 -25.21 13.88 7.74
C LEU A 12 -23.89 13.11 7.72
N LYS A 13 -23.59 12.36 8.78
CA LYS A 13 -22.40 11.50 8.83
C LYS A 13 -22.40 10.42 7.76
N ILE A 14 -23.53 9.75 7.50
CA ILE A 14 -23.64 8.75 6.43
C ILE A 14 -23.40 9.40 5.07
N PHE A 15 -23.91 10.60 4.84
CA PHE A 15 -23.70 11.36 3.61
C PHE A 15 -22.23 11.80 3.46
N GLU A 16 -21.61 12.31 4.53
CA GLU A 16 -20.18 12.67 4.56
C GLU A 16 -19.29 11.45 4.30
N TYR A 17 -19.55 10.32 4.96
CA TYR A 17 -18.80 9.08 4.71
C TYR A 17 -19.05 8.52 3.32
N SER A 18 -20.26 8.65 2.77
CA SER A 18 -20.56 8.26 1.39
C SER A 18 -19.85 9.16 0.39
N LYS A 19 -19.73 10.46 0.66
CA LYS A 19 -19.02 11.43 -0.17
C LYS A 19 -17.50 11.23 -0.09
N MET A 20 -16.95 10.95 1.10
CA MET A 20 -15.55 10.52 1.26
C MET A 20 -15.29 9.21 0.54
N ALA A 21 -16.15 8.21 0.69
CA ALA A 21 -16.01 6.93 -0.03
C ALA A 21 -16.03 7.16 -1.55
N LYS A 22 -16.91 8.03 -2.06
CA LYS A 22 -16.94 8.39 -3.47
C LYS A 22 -15.68 9.13 -3.92
N SER A 23 -15.14 10.05 -3.11
CA SER A 23 -13.90 10.76 -3.46
C SER A 23 -12.65 9.87 -3.39
N LEU A 24 -12.64 8.87 -2.50
CA LEU A 24 -11.61 7.82 -2.43
C LEU A 24 -11.59 6.94 -3.70
N TYR A 25 -12.77 6.71 -4.30
CA TYR A 25 -12.89 5.95 -5.54
C TYR A 25 -12.43 6.73 -6.78
N GLU A 26 -12.56 8.06 -6.79
CA GLU A 26 -12.36 8.84 -8.02
C GLU A 26 -10.98 9.50 -8.16
N ASN A 27 -10.15 9.67 -7.10
CA ASN A 27 -8.97 10.56 -7.20
C ASN A 27 -7.72 10.26 -6.33
N GLU A 28 -7.52 9.06 -5.77
CA GLU A 28 -6.30 8.81 -4.98
C GLU A 28 -5.13 8.22 -5.78
N LEU A 29 -4.12 9.06 -6.02
CA LEU A 29 -2.79 8.70 -6.50
C LEU A 29 -2.13 7.68 -5.55
N LEU A 30 -1.21 6.85 -6.08
CA LEU A 30 -0.48 5.80 -5.35
C LEU A 30 0.19 6.32 -4.05
N ASN A 31 0.56 7.61 -4.04
CA ASN A 31 1.18 8.30 -2.91
C ASN A 31 0.25 8.50 -1.69
N LYS A 32 -1.08 8.57 -1.90
CA LYS A 32 -2.02 8.60 -0.77
C LYS A 32 -2.24 7.21 -0.18
N TRP A 33 -2.15 6.18 -1.02
CA TRP A 33 -2.25 4.78 -0.60
C TRP A 33 -1.12 4.36 0.34
N SER A 34 0.12 4.82 0.12
CA SER A 34 1.21 4.57 1.08
C SER A 34 0.97 5.27 2.43
N SER A 35 0.25 6.40 2.43
CA SER A 35 -0.02 7.22 3.61
C SER A 35 -1.29 6.87 4.39
N CYS A 36 -2.19 6.04 3.86
CA CYS A 36 -3.52 5.81 4.45
C CYS A 36 -3.55 4.89 5.69
N GLY A 37 -2.39 4.61 6.29
CA GLY A 37 -2.28 3.91 7.59
C GLY A 37 -2.77 2.46 7.58
N LEU A 38 -3.05 1.89 6.39
CA LEU A 38 -3.48 0.50 6.22
C LEU A 38 -2.37 -0.51 6.55
N TYR A 39 -1.12 -0.04 6.53
CA TYR A 39 0.07 -0.81 6.83
C TYR A 39 0.77 -0.17 8.02
N LYS A 40 1.02 -0.96 9.08
CA LYS A 40 2.00 -0.57 10.09
C LYS A 40 3.40 -0.88 9.56
N LEU A 41 4.40 -0.21 10.12
CA LEU A 41 5.80 -0.58 9.91
C LEU A 41 5.96 -2.07 10.27
N GLY A 42 6.37 -2.91 9.30
CA GLY A 42 6.49 -4.37 9.44
C GLY A 42 5.27 -5.22 9.05
N ASP A 43 4.15 -4.62 8.64
CA ASP A 43 2.92 -5.36 8.25
C ASP A 43 2.82 -5.67 6.74
N SER A 44 3.80 -5.22 5.96
CA SER A 44 3.85 -5.39 4.51
C SER A 44 4.93 -6.39 4.17
N ILE A 45 4.63 -7.36 3.29
CA ILE A 45 5.64 -8.27 2.70
C ILE A 45 6.48 -7.58 1.62
N LEU A 46 6.12 -6.34 1.27
CA LEU A 46 6.74 -5.58 0.19
C LEU A 46 8.25 -5.39 0.40
N PRO A 47 8.74 -5.01 1.60
CA PRO A 47 10.17 -4.89 1.82
C PRO A 47 10.89 -6.23 1.67
N GLU A 48 10.32 -7.33 2.14
CA GLU A 48 10.89 -8.67 2.01
C GLU A 48 10.94 -9.13 0.55
N VAL A 49 9.90 -8.81 -0.24
CA VAL A 49 9.88 -9.09 -1.69
C VAL A 49 10.92 -8.26 -2.42
N LEU A 50 11.03 -6.97 -2.13
CA LEU A 50 12.04 -6.09 -2.73
C LEU A 50 13.46 -6.54 -2.38
N LEU A 51 13.67 -6.96 -1.13
CA LEU A 51 14.95 -7.54 -0.70
C LEU A 51 15.24 -8.85 -1.42
N PHE A 52 14.23 -9.72 -1.58
CA PHE A 52 14.37 -10.96 -2.31
C PHE A 52 14.79 -10.70 -3.76
N ILE A 53 14.10 -9.78 -4.43
CA ILE A 53 14.43 -9.38 -5.80
C ILE A 53 15.87 -8.87 -5.86
N HIS A 54 16.21 -7.88 -5.04
CA HIS A 54 17.54 -7.29 -5.01
C HIS A 54 18.68 -8.32 -4.79
N LEU A 55 18.48 -9.27 -3.86
CA LEU A 55 19.51 -10.24 -3.50
C LEU A 55 19.57 -11.44 -4.44
N PHE A 56 18.42 -11.92 -4.93
CA PHE A 56 18.31 -13.26 -5.54
C PHE A 56 17.80 -13.27 -6.97
N GLU A 57 17.24 -12.18 -7.50
CA GLU A 57 16.91 -12.12 -8.92
C GLU A 57 18.18 -11.91 -9.76
N ASP A 58 18.23 -12.55 -10.92
CA ASP A 58 19.26 -12.27 -11.91
C ASP A 58 18.92 -10.95 -12.59
N HIS A 59 19.72 -9.94 -12.31
CA HIS A 59 19.57 -8.62 -12.91
C HIS A 59 20.46 -8.56 -14.15
N PRO A 60 19.93 -8.14 -15.31
CA PRO A 60 20.78 -7.94 -16.47
C PRO A 60 21.83 -6.88 -16.13
N PRO A 61 23.09 -7.07 -16.55
CA PRO A 61 24.13 -6.09 -16.32
C PRO A 61 23.83 -4.80 -17.11
N PRO A 62 24.36 -3.63 -16.68
CA PRO A 62 23.97 -2.35 -17.27
C PRO A 62 24.12 -2.27 -18.79
N TYR A 63 25.08 -2.96 -19.39
CA TYR A 63 25.25 -2.95 -20.85
C TYR A 63 24.13 -3.68 -21.61
N GLU A 64 23.41 -4.61 -20.97
CA GLU A 64 22.22 -5.28 -21.52
C GLU A 64 20.93 -4.51 -21.22
N ALA A 65 21.00 -3.52 -20.32
CA ALA A 65 19.87 -2.75 -19.81
C ALA A 65 19.93 -1.27 -20.22
N ASP A 66 20.51 -0.94 -21.38
CA ASP A 66 20.67 0.44 -21.86
C ASP A 66 21.35 1.38 -20.83
N GLY A 67 22.31 0.82 -20.11
CA GLY A 67 23.03 1.47 -19.02
C GLY A 67 22.30 1.44 -17.67
N HIS A 68 21.09 0.91 -17.54
CA HIS A 68 20.34 0.92 -16.29
C HIS A 68 20.84 -0.10 -15.26
N ASP A 69 20.83 0.29 -13.99
CA ASP A 69 21.18 -0.60 -12.88
C ASP A 69 19.90 -0.98 -12.10
N PHE A 70 19.27 -2.07 -12.52
CA PHE A 70 18.05 -2.55 -11.86
C PHE A 70 18.32 -2.99 -10.42
N ARG A 71 19.48 -3.59 -10.15
CA ARG A 71 19.82 -4.03 -8.79
C ARG A 71 19.85 -2.84 -7.83
N ALA A 72 20.43 -1.72 -8.26
CA ALA A 72 20.43 -0.46 -7.51
C ALA A 72 19.02 0.14 -7.36
N ILE A 73 18.17 0.05 -8.39
CA ILE A 73 16.76 0.49 -8.30
C ILE A 73 16.01 -0.30 -7.24
N TYR A 74 16.15 -1.63 -7.21
CA TYR A 74 15.48 -2.48 -6.21
C TYR A 74 16.02 -2.25 -4.80
N GLU A 75 17.33 -2.05 -4.66
CA GLU A 75 17.95 -1.68 -3.37
C GLU A 75 17.40 -0.34 -2.85
N PHE A 76 17.29 0.65 -3.74
CA PHE A 76 16.71 1.94 -3.41
C PHE A 76 15.27 1.80 -2.90
N LEU A 77 14.42 1.07 -3.64
CA LEU A 77 13.02 0.82 -3.26
C LEU A 77 12.90 0.09 -1.92
N TYR A 78 13.78 -0.89 -1.68
CA TYR A 78 13.85 -1.60 -0.41
C TYR A 78 14.15 -0.63 0.75
N ARG A 79 15.20 0.20 0.61
CA ARG A 79 15.59 1.17 1.63
C ARG A 79 14.51 2.22 1.89
N SER A 80 13.80 2.67 0.86
CA SER A 80 12.66 3.59 0.98
C SER A 80 11.52 3.06 1.84
N CYS A 81 11.46 1.76 2.12
CA CYS A 81 10.45 1.18 3.01
C CYS A 81 10.75 1.40 4.50
N PHE A 82 12.00 1.71 4.87
CA PHE A 82 12.43 1.82 6.27
C PHE A 82 12.95 3.22 6.61
N GLU A 83 13.55 3.89 5.63
CA GLU A 83 14.23 5.17 5.81
C GLU A 83 13.74 6.19 4.78
N GLN A 84 13.90 7.47 5.13
CA GLN A 84 13.67 8.55 4.19
C GLN A 84 14.86 8.64 3.23
N THR A 85 14.76 7.96 2.09
CA THR A 85 15.77 7.97 1.04
C THR A 85 15.75 9.29 0.26
N SER A 86 16.92 9.82 -0.06
CA SER A 86 17.06 11.04 -0.86
C SER A 86 16.91 10.74 -2.34
N TYR A 87 16.35 11.70 -3.09
CA TYR A 87 16.27 11.62 -4.56
C TYR A 87 17.65 11.45 -5.23
N PHE A 88 18.71 11.87 -4.55
CA PHE A 88 20.09 11.79 -5.05
C PHE A 88 20.77 10.43 -4.79
N ASP A 89 20.11 9.52 -4.07
CA ASP A 89 20.68 8.20 -3.74
C ASP A 89 20.67 7.24 -4.93
N LEU A 90 20.03 7.63 -6.04
CA LEU A 90 19.96 6.88 -7.29
C LEU A 90 20.43 7.76 -8.46
N PRO A 91 21.21 7.23 -9.42
CA PRO A 91 21.58 7.97 -10.62
C PRO A 91 20.36 8.50 -11.36
N LYS A 92 20.45 9.73 -11.88
CA LYS A 92 19.32 10.44 -12.52
C LYS A 92 18.61 9.61 -13.61
N LYS A 93 19.36 8.83 -14.40
CA LYS A 93 18.80 7.97 -15.46
C LYS A 93 17.87 6.89 -14.89
N ASP A 94 18.30 6.25 -13.80
CA ASP A 94 17.60 5.15 -13.15
C ASP A 94 16.39 5.69 -12.38
N MET A 95 16.56 6.88 -11.79
CA MET A 95 15.47 7.58 -11.12
C MET A 95 14.40 8.06 -12.10
N ASN A 96 14.78 8.54 -13.29
CA ASN A 96 13.84 8.85 -14.36
C ASN A 96 13.09 7.61 -14.84
N LEU A 97 13.79 6.48 -15.00
CA LEU A 97 13.16 5.22 -15.36
C LEU A 97 12.12 4.80 -14.32
N LEU A 98 12.49 4.82 -13.04
CA LEU A 98 11.60 4.50 -11.93
C LEU A 98 10.36 5.40 -11.92
N CYS A 99 10.55 6.73 -11.96
CA CYS A 99 9.45 7.68 -12.00
C CYS A 99 8.53 7.46 -13.22
N SER A 100 9.11 7.25 -14.41
CA SER A 100 8.32 7.00 -15.62
C SER A 100 7.52 5.70 -15.54
N THR A 101 8.07 4.68 -14.87
CA THR A 101 7.42 3.39 -14.66
C THR A 101 6.26 3.52 -13.67
N LEU A 102 6.46 4.23 -12.57
CA LEU A 102 5.41 4.53 -11.60
C LEU A 102 4.25 5.31 -12.25
N ILE A 103 4.57 6.34 -13.03
CA ILE A 103 3.57 7.11 -13.80
C ILE A 103 2.82 6.21 -14.79
N LYS A 104 3.50 5.27 -15.47
CA LYS A 104 2.84 4.31 -16.37
C LYS A 104 1.92 3.36 -15.61
N ILE A 105 2.36 2.82 -14.47
CA ILE A 105 1.54 1.96 -13.62
C ILE A 105 0.29 2.72 -13.17
N GLU A 106 0.46 3.94 -12.68
CA GLU A 106 -0.62 4.79 -12.20
C GLU A 106 -1.62 5.19 -13.29
N ASN A 107 -1.15 5.46 -14.51
CA ASN A 107 -2.06 5.88 -15.59
C ASN A 107 -2.65 4.72 -16.39
N LYS A 108 -1.95 3.58 -16.48
CA LYS A 108 -2.33 2.48 -17.38
C LYS A 108 -2.77 1.21 -16.70
N VAL A 109 -2.31 0.95 -15.48
CA VAL A 109 -2.62 -0.30 -14.76
C VAL A 109 -3.66 -0.01 -13.70
N TRP A 110 -3.39 0.98 -12.84
CA TRP A 110 -4.23 1.34 -11.70
C TRP A 110 -5.72 1.50 -12.04
N PRO A 111 -6.14 2.25 -13.10
CA PRO A 111 -7.57 2.48 -13.34
C PRO A 111 -8.37 1.20 -13.61
N TYR A 112 -7.72 0.17 -14.17
CA TYR A 112 -8.38 -1.09 -14.52
C TYR A 112 -8.39 -2.10 -13.37
N CYS A 113 -7.38 -2.07 -12.50
CA CYS A 113 -7.28 -3.00 -11.37
C CYS A 113 -7.67 -2.38 -10.01
N GLN A 114 -8.05 -1.11 -9.99
CA GLN A 114 -8.40 -0.36 -8.77
C GLN A 114 -9.42 -1.12 -7.92
N LYS A 115 -10.50 -1.62 -8.53
CA LYS A 115 -11.55 -2.36 -7.83
C LYS A 115 -11.03 -3.65 -7.21
N ASP A 116 -10.28 -4.44 -7.97
CA ASP A 116 -9.74 -5.73 -7.53
C ASP A 116 -8.76 -5.55 -6.37
N ILE A 117 -7.94 -4.49 -6.43
CA ILE A 117 -7.02 -4.11 -5.36
C ILE A 117 -7.82 -3.73 -4.11
N TRP A 118 -8.82 -2.86 -4.21
CA TRP A 118 -9.64 -2.48 -3.05
C TRP A 118 -10.37 -3.67 -2.42
N GLU A 119 -10.91 -4.58 -3.23
CA GLU A 119 -11.53 -5.81 -2.74
C GLU A 119 -10.53 -6.72 -2.01
N TYR A 120 -9.33 -6.90 -2.59
CA TYR A 120 -8.27 -7.67 -1.96
C TYR A 120 -7.86 -7.07 -0.61
N LEU A 121 -7.61 -5.76 -0.57
CA LEU A 121 -7.24 -5.06 0.65
C LEU A 121 -8.33 -5.13 1.71
N GLY A 122 -9.59 -4.95 1.32
CA GLY A 122 -10.73 -5.12 2.22
C GLY A 122 -10.77 -6.53 2.84
N LYS A 123 -10.47 -7.58 2.06
CA LYS A 123 -10.38 -8.96 2.56
C LYS A 123 -9.21 -9.14 3.53
N VAL A 124 -8.02 -8.64 3.21
CA VAL A 124 -6.83 -8.74 4.07
C VAL A 124 -7.05 -8.00 5.39
N TYR A 125 -7.57 -6.77 5.34
CA TYR A 125 -7.85 -5.96 6.51
C TYR A 125 -8.88 -6.62 7.44
N LYS A 126 -9.97 -7.15 6.87
CA LYS A 126 -10.97 -7.93 7.64
C LYS A 126 -10.34 -9.15 8.30
N ARG A 127 -9.52 -9.92 7.59
CA ARG A 127 -8.82 -11.10 8.16
C ARG A 127 -7.91 -10.73 9.32
N ARG A 128 -7.20 -9.61 9.26
CA ARG A 128 -6.31 -9.13 10.34
C ARG A 128 -7.07 -8.66 11.58
N ASN A 129 -8.27 -8.08 11.40
CA ASN A 129 -9.09 -7.57 12.51
C ASN A 129 -10.08 -8.58 13.10
N ILE A 130 -10.18 -9.80 12.54
CA ILE A 130 -10.82 -10.92 13.24
C ILE A 130 -9.87 -11.36 14.34
N LYS A 131 -9.96 -10.71 15.51
CA LYS A 131 -9.40 -11.26 16.75
C LYS A 131 -10.03 -12.63 16.93
N LYS A 132 -9.23 -13.70 16.81
CA LYS A 132 -9.61 -15.02 17.34
C LYS A 132 -9.77 -14.87 18.85
N VAL A 133 -10.97 -14.54 19.30
CA VAL A 133 -11.33 -14.70 20.71
C VAL A 133 -11.51 -16.20 20.89
N TYR A 134 -10.53 -16.85 21.50
CA TYR A 134 -10.80 -18.16 22.08
C TYR A 134 -11.96 -17.97 23.05
N PRO A 135 -13.05 -18.76 22.96
CA PRO A 135 -14.08 -18.73 24.00
C PRO A 135 -13.39 -19.19 25.29
N GLY A 136 -13.00 -18.21 26.11
CA GLY A 136 -12.44 -18.49 27.42
C GLY A 136 -13.46 -19.31 28.20
N LYS A 137 -12.99 -20.40 28.81
CA LYS A 137 -13.76 -21.16 29.80
C LYS A 137 -14.44 -20.18 30.76
N ASN A 138 -15.75 -20.30 30.91
CA ASN A 138 -16.51 -19.62 31.95
C ASN A 138 -15.86 -19.93 33.30
N THR A 139 -15.17 -18.95 33.90
CA THR A 139 -14.86 -18.95 35.34
C THR A 139 -16.13 -18.61 36.11
N GLN A 140 -17.11 -19.50 36.01
CA GLN A 140 -18.25 -19.63 36.91
C GLN A 140 -18.60 -21.11 36.91
N SER A 141 -17.89 -21.87 37.73
CA SER A 141 -18.22 -23.25 38.06
C SER A 141 -17.70 -23.50 39.47
N LEU A 142 -18.59 -23.20 40.43
CA LEU A 142 -18.75 -23.71 41.81
C LEU A 142 -17.50 -23.89 42.67
#